data_AF-F3FY72-F1
#
_entry.id   AF-F3FY72-F1
#
_cell.length_a   1.000
_cell.length_b   1.000
_cell.length_c   1.000
_cell.angle_alpha   90.00
_cell.angle_beta   90.00
_cell.angle_gamma   90.00
#
_symmetry.space_group_name_H-M   'P 1'
#
loop_
_entity.id
_entity.type
_entity.pdbx_description
1 polymer ?
#
loop_
_entity_poly.entity_id
_entity_poly.type
_entity_poly.pdbx_seq_one_letter_code
_entity_poly.pdbx_strand_id
1 'polypeptide(L)' 'VTPGNLAYVIYTSGSTGKPKGVMIEHRNVARLFSATEEWFGFNQQDVWALFHSFA' A
#
# COMPACT_ATOMS: atom_id res chain seq x y z
N VAL A 1 7.11 15.70 4.86
CA VAL A 1 6.40 14.41 5.03
C VAL A 1 6.87 13.78 6.34
N THR A 2 5.94 13.33 7.17
CA THR A 2 6.20 12.61 8.43
C THR A 2 5.53 11.23 8.38
N PRO A 3 5.93 10.25 9.21
CA PRO A 3 5.35 8.91 9.18
C PRO A 3 3.83 8.85 9.37
N GLY A 4 3.25 9.83 10.07
CA GLY A 4 1.79 9.95 10.30
C GLY A 4 1.04 10.74 9.23
N ASN A 5 1.71 11.24 8.19
CA ASN A 5 0.99 11.83 7.05
C ASN A 5 0.39 10.73 6.17
N LEU A 6 -0.76 11.02 5.55
CA LEU A 6 -1.36 10.13 4.55
C LEU A 6 -0.45 10.01 3.33
N ALA A 7 -0.25 8.77 2.88
CA ALA A 7 0.44 8.44 1.64
C ALA A 7 -0.54 8.32 0.48
N TYR A 8 -1.68 7.65 0.68
CA TYR A 8 -2.73 7.50 -0.33
C TYR A 8 -4.09 7.15 0.28
N VAL A 9 -5.14 7.26 -0.55
CA VAL A 9 -6.50 6.78 -0.25
C VAL A 9 -6.96 5.87 -1.39
N ILE A 10 -7.33 4.64 -1.08
CA ILE A 10 -7.96 3.72 -2.04
C ILE A 10 -9.44 3.57 -1.70
N TYR A 11 -10.31 3.69 -2.70
CA TYR A 11 -11.74 3.50 -2.51
C TYR A 11 -12.14 2.04 -2.70
N THR A 12 -13.00 1.56 -1.80
CA THR A 12 -13.58 0.22 -1.88
C THR A 12 -15.11 0.29 -1.93
N SER A 13 -15.75 -0.77 -2.43
CA SER A 13 -17.21 -0.86 -2.42
C SER A 13 -17.73 -0.82 -0.98
N GLY A 14 -18.72 0.03 -0.73
CA GLY A 14 -19.39 0.10 0.56
C GLY A 14 -20.67 -0.73 0.55
N SER A 15 -20.93 -1.43 1.66
CA SER A 15 -22.17 -2.19 1.86
C SER A 15 -23.45 -1.35 1.81
N THR A 16 -23.33 -0.02 1.96
CA THR A 16 -24.44 0.94 1.89
C THR A 16 -24.58 1.60 0.51
N GLY A 17 -23.91 1.07 -0.51
CA GLY A 17 -23.92 1.61 -1.89
C GLY A 17 -23.05 2.84 -2.12
N LYS A 18 -22.41 3.39 -1.08
CA LYS A 18 -21.45 4.50 -1.19
C LYS A 18 -20.02 3.98 -0.97
N PRO A 19 -19.06 4.25 -1.87
CA PRO A 19 -17.67 3.84 -1.68
C PRO A 19 -17.06 4.38 -0.38
N LYS A 20 -16.16 3.60 0.22
CA LYS A 20 -15.42 3.97 1.44
C LYS A 20 -13.97 4.24 1.10
N GLY A 21 -13.44 5.37 1.57
CA GLY A 21 -12.02 5.72 1.41
C GLY A 21 -11.17 5.07 2.50
N VAL A 22 -10.22 4.23 2.12
CA VAL A 22 -9.23 3.64 3.02
C VAL A 22 -7.98 4.52 3.03
N MET A 23 -7.78 5.24 4.14
CA MET A 23 -6.66 6.15 4.33
C MET A 23 -5.43 5.40 4.84
N ILE A 24 -4.34 5.45 4.08
CA ILE A 24 -3.08 4.77 4.42
C ILE A 24 -2.00 5.80 4.70
N GLU A 25 -1.31 5.67 5.83
CA GLU A 25 -0.20 6.53 6.21
C GLU A 25 1.15 6.01 5.66
N HIS A 26 2.14 6.90 5.56
CA HIS A 26 3.50 6.52 5.13
C HIS A 26 4.10 5.37 5.96
N ARG A 27 3.88 5.35 7.29
CA ARG A 27 4.37 4.26 8.15
C ARG A 27 3.76 2.89 7.81
N ASN A 28 2.53 2.85 7.29
CA ASN A 28 1.89 1.58 6.93
C ASN A 28 2.56 0.98 5.69
N VAL A 29 2.94 1.82 4.72
CA VAL A 29 3.68 1.39 3.53
C VAL A 29 5.05 0.84 3.91
N ALA A 30 5.82 1.55 4.75
CA ALA A 30 7.12 1.06 5.21
C ALA A 30 7.01 -0.27 5.97
N ARG A 31 5.98 -0.41 6.82
CA ARG A 31 5.71 -1.65 7.56
C ARG A 31 5.49 -2.85 6.64
N LEU A 32 4.88 -2.68 5.47
CA LEU A 32 4.66 -3.77 4.51
C LEU A 32 5.99 -4.44 4.12
N PHE A 33 7.02 -3.65 3.82
CA PHE A 33 8.33 -4.16 3.44
C PHE A 33 9.03 -4.86 4.61
N SER A 34 9.08 -4.23 5.79
CA SER A 34 9.74 -4.85 6.96
C SER A 34 9.02 -6.13 7.42
N ALA A 35 7.69 -6.18 7.32
CA ALA A 35 6.91 -7.34 7.75
C ALA A 35 6.99 -8.52 6.78
N THR A 36 7.47 -8.31 5.56
CA THR A 36 7.52 -9.33 4.50
C THR A 36 8.93 -9.63 4.02
N GLU A 37 9.94 -9.03 4.67
CA GLU A 37 11.36 -9.18 4.35
C GLU A 37 11.80 -10.65 4.33
N GLU A 38 11.39 -11.43 5.33
CA GLU A 38 11.72 -12.86 5.42
C GLU A 38 11.18 -13.71 4.27
N TRP A 39 10.11 -13.26 3.60
CA TRP A 39 9.47 -14.00 2.51
C TRP A 39 9.95 -13.55 1.13
N PHE A 40 10.15 -12.25 0.94
CA PHE A 40 10.44 -11.69 -0.39
C PHE A 40 11.90 -11.29 -0.60
N GLY A 41 12.59 -10.81 0.44
CA GLY A 41 14.03 -10.49 0.36
C GLY A 41 14.43 -9.56 -0.79
N PHE A 42 13.60 -8.56 -1.12
CA PHE A 42 13.79 -7.69 -2.28
C PHE A 42 15.18 -7.05 -2.31
N ASN A 43 15.82 -7.09 -3.47
CA ASN A 43 17.13 -6.50 -3.74
C ASN A 43 17.21 -5.89 -5.15
N GLN A 44 18.37 -5.37 -5.50
CA GLN A 44 18.58 -4.61 -6.75
C GLN A 44 18.55 -5.47 -8.03
N GLN A 45 18.59 -6.80 -7.91
CA GLN A 45 18.53 -7.73 -9.04
C GLN A 45 17.09 -8.13 -9.39
N ASP A 46 16.12 -7.79 -8.53
CA ASP A 46 14.72 -8.14 -8.75
C ASP A 46 14.05 -7.21 -9.77
N VAL A 47 13.10 -7.77 -10.51
CA VAL A 47 12.24 -7.03 -11.44
C VAL A 47 10.79 -7.17 -10.97
N TRP A 48 10.18 -6.05 -10.57
CA TRP A 48 8.77 -6.00 -10.21
C TRP A 48 7.93 -5.53 -11.40
N ALA A 49 7.06 -6.41 -11.91
CA ALA A 49 6.02 -6.03 -12.85
C ALA A 49 4.85 -5.27 -12.17
N LEU A 50 4.60 -4.03 -12.57
CA LEU A 50 3.40 -3.31 -12.14
C LEU A 50 2.19 -3.80 -12.94
N PHE A 51 1.52 -4.86 -12.47
CA PHE A 51 0.37 -5.46 -13.16
C PHE A 51 -1.00 -5.11 -12.55
N HIS A 52 -1.02 -4.45 -11.40
CA HIS A 52 -2.25 -4.08 -10.70
C HIS A 52 -2.82 -2.74 -11.22
N SER A 53 -4.13 -2.55 -11.09
CA SER A 53 -4.78 -1.26 -11.37
C SER A 53 -4.27 -0.17 -10.43
N PHE A 54 -4.13 1.05 -10.95
CA PHE A 54 -3.87 2.26 -10.17
C PHE A 54 -5.16 3.06 -9.88
N ALA A 55 -6.24 2.73 -10.56
CA ALA A 55 -7.54 3.41 -10.47
C ALA A 55 -8.53 2.64 -9.60
#